data_AF-A0A9X2JYF8-F1
#
_entry.id   AF-A0A9X2JYF8-F1
#
_cell.length_a   1.000
_cell.length_b   1.000
_cell.length_c   1.000
_cell.angle_alpha   90.00
_cell.angle_beta   90.00
_cell.angle_gamma   90.00
#
_symmetry.space_group_name_H-M   'P 1'
#
loop_
_entity.id
_entity.type
_entity.pdbx_description
1 polymer ?
#
loop_
_entity_poly.entity_id
_entity_poly.type
_entity_poly.pdbx_seq_one_letter_code
_entity_poly.pdbx_strand_id
1 'polypeptide(L)'
;MGAMTLCLATSAAGMSELLAQIGDERVKWVEVFRDRLVVHPERMSDGADIAAQLGITTATDYPATRPGFTVWTGRWQELDMFVYSELRGAARTVRAWPS
;
A
#
# COMPACT_ATOMS: atom_id res chain seq x y z
N MET A 1 17.29 -16.56 16.61
CA MET A 1 17.32 -15.87 15.29
C MET A 1 17.91 -14.51 15.51
N GLY A 2 19.13 -14.25 15.02
CA GLY A 2 19.76 -12.95 15.17
C GLY A 2 18.93 -11.88 14.45
N ALA A 3 18.70 -10.74 15.08
CA ALA A 3 18.06 -9.61 14.44
C ALA A 3 18.89 -9.27 13.19
N MET A 4 18.34 -9.53 12.01
CA MET A 4 18.94 -9.03 10.78
C MET A 4 18.94 -7.51 10.90
N THR A 5 20.12 -6.90 10.87
CA THR A 5 20.22 -5.45 10.76
C THR A 5 19.51 -5.03 9.49
N LEU A 6 18.33 -4.45 9.64
CA LEU A 6 17.57 -3.90 8.53
C LEU A 6 18.42 -2.82 7.87
N CYS A 7 18.78 -3.06 6.61
CA CYS A 7 19.61 -2.17 5.82
C CYS A 7 18.96 -1.92 4.47
N LEU A 8 19.32 -0.83 3.83
CA LEU A 8 18.69 -0.39 2.59
C LEU A 8 18.78 -1.46 1.48
N ALA A 9 19.88 -2.20 1.41
CA ALA A 9 20.05 -3.28 0.41
C ALA A 9 19.05 -4.42 0.62
N THR A 10 18.82 -4.82 1.88
CA THR A 10 17.83 -5.85 2.22
C THR A 10 16.42 -5.37 1.90
N SER A 11 16.07 -4.12 2.23
CA SER A 11 14.75 -3.56 1.92
C SER A 11 14.54 -3.40 0.41
N ALA A 12 15.59 -3.08 -0.36
CA ALA A 12 15.51 -3.03 -1.82
C ALA A 12 15.30 -4.41 -2.43
N ALA A 13 15.93 -5.47 -1.88
CA ALA A 13 15.66 -6.84 -2.29
C ALA A 13 14.22 -7.25 -1.95
N GLY A 14 13.75 -6.94 -0.74
CA GLY A 14 12.36 -7.14 -0.34
C GLY A 14 11.36 -6.39 -1.24
N MET A 15 11.69 -5.19 -1.69
CA MET A 15 10.86 -4.46 -2.66
C MET A 15 10.73 -5.22 -4.00
N SER A 16 11.80 -5.85 -4.49
CA SER A 16 11.71 -6.68 -5.70
C SER A 16 10.80 -7.90 -5.52
N GLU A 17 10.87 -8.56 -4.35
CA GLU A 17 9.97 -9.67 -4.02
C GLU A 17 8.52 -9.22 -3.86
N LEU A 18 8.32 -8.06 -3.22
CA LEU A 18 7.01 -7.44 -3.05
C LEU A 18 6.35 -7.19 -4.40
N LEU A 19 7.05 -6.56 -5.34
CA LEU A 19 6.53 -6.28 -6.68
C LEU A 19 6.18 -7.57 -7.43
N ALA A 20 7.04 -8.60 -7.34
CA ALA A 20 6.75 -9.91 -7.93
C ALA A 20 5.50 -10.58 -7.30
N GLN A 21 5.24 -10.33 -6.01
CA GLN A 21 4.07 -10.87 -5.31
C GLN A 21 2.77 -10.16 -5.70
N ILE A 22 2.77 -8.83 -5.79
CA ILE A 22 1.53 -8.03 -5.98
C ILE A 22 1.24 -7.66 -7.44
N GLY A 23 2.21 -7.83 -8.33
CA GLY A 23 2.18 -7.35 -9.72
C GLY A 23 2.79 -5.95 -9.82
N ASP A 24 3.89 -5.82 -10.57
CA ASP A 24 4.60 -4.54 -10.73
C ASP A 24 3.77 -3.52 -11.52
N GLU A 25 2.91 -4.00 -12.43
CA GLU A 25 2.00 -3.18 -13.21
C GLU A 25 0.95 -2.44 -12.38
N ARG A 26 0.71 -2.88 -11.14
CA ARG A 26 -0.25 -2.28 -10.22
C ARG A 26 0.37 -1.18 -9.35
N VAL A 27 1.67 -0.95 -9.47
CA VAL A 27 2.42 -0.04 -8.60
C VAL A 27 3.05 1.07 -9.44
N LYS A 28 2.76 2.32 -9.06
CA LYS A 28 3.36 3.50 -9.69
C LYS A 28 4.80 3.71 -9.25
N TRP A 29 5.03 3.64 -7.95
CA TRP A 29 6.35 3.67 -7.34
C TRP A 29 6.33 3.07 -5.93
N VAL A 30 7.52 2.72 -5.44
CA VAL A 30 7.74 2.31 -4.04
C VAL A 30 8.83 3.18 -3.44
N GLU A 31 8.58 3.75 -2.26
CA GLU A 31 9.63 4.37 -1.46
C GLU A 31 10.29 3.30 -0.59
N VAL A 32 11.61 3.18 -0.72
CA VAL A 32 12.40 2.18 0.02
C VAL A 32 13.20 2.87 1.12
N PHE A 33 12.96 2.47 2.36
CA PHE A 33 13.73 2.90 3.52
C PHE A 33 14.48 1.71 4.13
N ARG A 34 15.32 1.97 5.13
CA ARG A 34 16.12 0.90 5.78
C ARG A 34 15.27 -0.14 6.48
N ASP A 35 14.11 0.23 6.96
CA ASP A 35 13.23 -0.53 7.86
C ASP A 35 11.78 -0.64 7.38
N ARG A 36 11.42 0.10 6.31
CA ARG A 36 10.05 0.17 5.81
C ARG A 36 9.95 0.33 4.30
N LEU A 37 8.78 -0.03 3.77
CA LEU A 37 8.38 0.19 2.39
C LEU A 37 7.07 0.98 2.32
N VAL A 38 7.00 1.92 1.39
CA VAL A 38 5.77 2.68 1.12
C VAL A 38 5.36 2.45 -0.33
N VAL A 39 4.19 1.84 -0.51
CA VAL A 39 3.65 1.48 -1.82
C VAL A 39 2.64 2.53 -2.26
N HIS A 40 2.85 3.06 -3.46
CA HIS A 40 1.90 3.91 -4.15
C HIS A 40 1.35 3.15 -5.36
N PRO A 41 0.09 2.67 -5.30
CA PRO A 41 -0.52 1.99 -6.42
C PRO A 41 -0.65 2.88 -7.66
N GLU A 42 -0.66 2.26 -8.83
CA GLU A 42 -0.99 2.93 -10.10
C GLU A 42 -2.44 3.45 -10.09
N ARG A 43 -3.35 2.66 -9.51
CA ARG A 43 -4.74 3.05 -9.26
C ARG A 43 -5.02 3.01 -7.77
N MET A 44 -5.48 4.14 -7.22
CA MET A 44 -5.80 4.24 -5.79
C MET A 44 -6.90 3.26 -5.36
N SER A 45 -7.80 2.86 -6.27
CA SER A 45 -8.81 1.82 -6.04
C SER A 45 -8.20 0.48 -5.65
N ASP A 46 -6.98 0.18 -6.11
CA ASP A 46 -6.36 -1.13 -5.96
C ASP A 46 -5.64 -1.27 -4.62
N GLY A 47 -5.40 -0.15 -3.92
CA GLY A 47 -4.60 -0.11 -2.70
C GLY A 47 -5.17 -0.96 -1.56
N ALA A 48 -6.49 -1.02 -1.41
CA ALA A 48 -7.13 -1.86 -0.40
C ALA A 48 -6.93 -3.35 -0.69
N ASP A 49 -7.02 -3.74 -1.97
CA ASP A 49 -6.81 -5.14 -2.40
C ASP A 49 -5.34 -5.54 -2.27
N ILE A 50 -4.41 -4.64 -2.62
CA ILE A 50 -2.97 -4.85 -2.41
C ILE A 50 -2.68 -5.03 -0.91
N ALA A 51 -3.22 -4.16 -0.05
CA ALA A 51 -3.04 -4.28 1.39
C ALA A 51 -3.59 -5.61 1.93
N ALA A 52 -4.78 -6.02 1.49
CA ALA A 52 -5.39 -7.29 1.87
C ALA A 52 -4.55 -8.49 1.42
N GLN A 53 -4.03 -8.48 0.18
CA GLN A 53 -3.16 -9.52 -0.36
C GLN A 53 -1.87 -9.69 0.47
N LEU A 54 -1.37 -8.60 1.06
CA LEU A 54 -0.18 -8.57 1.91
C LEU A 54 -0.48 -8.84 3.40
N GLY A 55 -1.74 -9.03 3.78
CA GLY A 55 -2.16 -9.20 5.18
C GLY A 55 -2.13 -7.90 6.01
N ILE A 56 -2.07 -6.75 5.35
CA ILE A 56 -2.01 -5.42 5.97
C ILE A 56 -3.44 -4.92 6.21
N THR A 57 -3.84 -4.74 7.46
CA THR A 57 -5.25 -4.54 7.83
C THR A 57 -5.55 -3.25 8.60
N THR A 58 -4.53 -2.55 9.12
CA THR A 58 -4.75 -1.32 9.91
C THR A 58 -4.92 -0.13 8.99
N ALA A 59 -6.10 0.47 8.94
CA ALA A 59 -6.40 1.61 8.07
C ALA A 59 -6.42 2.94 8.83
N THR A 60 -5.80 3.96 8.25
CA THR A 60 -5.89 5.35 8.70
C THR A 60 -6.44 6.21 7.58
N ASP A 61 -7.58 6.85 7.81
CA ASP A 61 -8.29 7.66 6.81
C ASP A 61 -7.88 9.13 6.91
N TYR A 62 -7.60 9.76 5.76
CA TYR A 62 -7.24 11.17 5.63
C TYR A 62 -8.27 11.89 4.73
N PRO A 63 -9.48 12.19 5.25
CA PRO A 63 -10.55 12.81 4.45
C PRO A 63 -10.32 14.29 4.14
N ALA A 64 -9.39 14.95 4.84
CA ALA A 64 -9.15 16.39 4.71
C ALA A 64 -8.36 16.77 3.44
N THR A 65 -7.73 15.82 2.76
CA THR A 65 -7.04 16.07 1.49
C THR A 65 -8.02 16.00 0.31
N ARG A 66 -7.66 16.60 -0.83
CA ARG A 66 -8.47 16.53 -2.06
C ARG A 66 -7.61 16.00 -3.22
N PRO A 67 -7.81 14.74 -3.66
CA PRO A 67 -8.75 13.74 -3.11
C PRO A 67 -8.35 13.25 -1.71
N GLY A 68 -9.33 12.76 -0.95
CA GLY A 68 -9.09 12.04 0.31
C GLY A 68 -8.45 10.68 0.03
N PHE A 69 -7.70 10.14 0.97
CA PHE A 69 -7.09 8.80 0.83
C PHE A 69 -7.07 8.04 2.15
N THR A 70 -6.84 6.73 2.06
CA THR A 70 -6.58 5.85 3.20
C THR A 70 -5.15 5.34 3.11
N VAL A 71 -4.46 5.22 4.25
CA VAL A 71 -3.17 4.53 4.35
C VAL A 71 -3.37 3.25 5.15
N TRP A 72 -3.02 2.11 4.56
CA TRP A 72 -3.00 0.82 5.22
C TRP A 72 -1.61 0.56 5.79
N THR A 73 -1.56 0.12 7.03
CA THR A 73 -0.33 -0.06 7.80
C THR A 73 -0.25 -1.44 8.42
N GLY A 74 0.96 -2.00 8.46
CA GLY A 74 1.20 -3.37 8.93
C GLY A 74 2.67 -3.75 8.80
N ARG A 75 2.98 -5.04 8.96
CA ARG A 75 4.32 -5.58 8.73
C ARG A 75 4.29 -6.65 7.65
N TRP A 76 5.33 -6.69 6.82
CA TRP A 76 5.54 -7.70 5.80
C TRP A 76 7.02 -8.04 5.76
N GLN A 77 7.37 -9.33 5.93
CA GLN A 77 8.76 -9.81 6.04
C GLN A 77 9.65 -8.95 6.98
N GLU A 78 9.16 -8.66 8.18
CA GLU A 78 9.80 -7.78 9.18
C GLU A 78 9.92 -6.28 8.82
N LEU A 79 9.54 -5.86 7.62
CA LEU A 79 9.49 -4.46 7.21
C LEU A 79 8.16 -3.83 7.61
N ASP A 80 8.19 -2.62 8.13
CA ASP A 80 6.96 -1.83 8.26
C ASP A 80 6.47 -1.47 6.85
N MET A 81 5.17 -1.62 6.62
CA MET A 81 4.58 -1.36 5.31
C MET A 81 3.45 -0.34 5.40
N PHE A 82 3.43 0.50 4.37
CA PHE A 82 2.41 1.51 4.15
C PHE A 82 1.90 1.34 2.72
N VAL A 83 0.59 1.19 2.54
CA VAL A 83 -0.04 1.10 1.22
C VAL A 83 -1.07 2.21 1.11
N TYR A 84 -0.92 3.08 0.12
CA TYR A 84 -1.90 4.12 -0.18
C TYR A 84 -3.09 3.53 -0.91
N SER A 85 -4.31 3.96 -0.56
CA SER A 85 -5.53 3.63 -1.30
C SER A 85 -6.49 4.81 -1.37
N GLU A 86 -7.52 4.68 -2.19
CA GLU A 86 -8.68 5.57 -2.15
C GLU A 86 -9.30 5.58 -0.75
N LEU A 87 -9.92 6.70 -0.40
CA LEU A 87 -10.61 6.87 0.87
C LEU A 87 -11.73 5.83 1.02
N ARG A 88 -11.63 5.00 2.05
CA ARG A 88 -12.66 4.01 2.38
C ARG A 88 -14.02 4.69 2.57
N GLY A 89 -15.07 4.06 2.03
CA GLY A 89 -16.44 4.57 2.15
C GLY A 89 -16.73 5.83 1.32
N ALA A 90 -15.76 6.37 0.58
CA ALA A 90 -15.95 7.49 -0.32
C ALA A 90 -16.51 7.08 -1.69
N ALA A 91 -16.86 5.80 -1.88
CA ALA A 91 -17.58 5.30 -3.04
C ALA A 91 -18.92 6.04 -3.15
N ARG A 92 -18.87 7.19 -3.81
CA ARG A 92 -20.02 7.98 -4.19
C ARG A 92 -20.77 7.09 -5.16
N THR A 93 -21.90 6.52 -4.71
CA THR A 93 -22.84 5.84 -5.59
C THR A 93 -23.19 6.83 -6.70
N VAL A 94 -22.64 6.59 -7.90
CA VAL A 94 -23.09 7.30 -9.09
C VAL A 94 -24.54 6.87 -9.25
N ARG A 95 -25.48 7.76 -8.91
CA ARG A 95 -26.89 7.56 -9.25
C ARG A 95 -26.93 7.33 -10.74
N ALA A 96 -27.25 6.11 -11.16
CA ALA A 96 -27.56 5.84 -12.56
C ALA A 96 -28.62 6.85 -13.01
N TRP A 97 -28.37 7.52 -14.13
CA TRP A 97 -29.36 8.39 -14.75
C TRP A 97 -30.55 7.51 -15.14
N PRO A 98 -31.81 7.88 -14.81
CA PRO A 98 -32.96 7.09 -15.24
C PRO A 98 -33.01 7.12 -16.78
N SER A 99 -33.05 5.93 -17.38
CA SER A 99 -33.27 5.69 -18.80
C SER A 99 -34.67 6.13 -19.22
#